data_AF-A0A835QNY0-F1
#
_entry.id   AF-A0A835QNY0-F1
#
_cell.length_a   1.000
_cell.length_b   1.000
_cell.length_c   1.000
_cell.angle_alpha   90.00
_cell.angle_beta   90.00
_cell.angle_gamma   90.00
#
_symmetry.space_group_name_H-M   'P 1'
#
loop_
_entity.id
_entity.type
_entity.pdbx_description
1 polymer ?
#
loop_
_entity_poly.entity_id
_entity_poly.type
_entity_poly.pdbx_seq_one_letter_code
_entity_poly.pdbx_strand_id
1 'polypeptide(L)'
;MPQKKDRINSRVWIYLLLLTLQYGAQPLFSKRFIGKEVIVTSAVLVCEAAKVVCALILLANEGSLRRLFSQWTLIGSLTASGLPAAIYALQNSLLQISYRNLDSLTFSILNQTKLFFTAIFTYLILGQKQTGQQVGALTLLIIAAVLLSVGEGSNKGAGGKNSDQVLFYGIFPVMIASVLSGLASSLCQWASQVKKHTSYLMTIEMSIVGSLCLFASLYKSPDGEAIRKHGFFYGWTLWTLVPVVSNAVGGILVGLVTAHAGGVRKGFVIVSALLVTALLQFVFDSKPPSVFCLVALPLVMSSIYVYQKYPYVARKKED
;
A
#
# COMPACT_ATOMS: atom_id res chain seq x y z
N MET A 1 -18.09 6.51 -35.00
CA MET A 1 -17.77 5.10 -34.68
C MET A 1 -17.79 4.91 -33.17
N PRO A 2 -18.47 3.89 -32.63
CA PRO A 2 -18.67 3.78 -31.20
C PRO A 2 -17.34 3.49 -30.50
N GLN A 3 -17.10 4.25 -29.43
CA GLN A 3 -15.92 4.20 -28.58
C GLN A 3 -15.61 2.76 -28.15
N LYS A 4 -14.38 2.30 -28.41
CA LYS A 4 -13.85 1.09 -27.79
C LYS A 4 -13.70 1.39 -26.30
N LYS A 5 -14.78 1.14 -25.55
CA LYS A 5 -14.83 1.21 -24.09
C LYS A 5 -13.68 0.34 -23.60
N ASP A 6 -12.66 0.93 -22.97
CA ASP A 6 -11.62 0.19 -22.25
C ASP A 6 -12.30 -0.57 -21.11
N ARG A 7 -12.95 -1.69 -21.43
CA ARG A 7 -13.52 -2.62 -20.46
C ARG A 7 -12.33 -3.20 -19.73
N ILE A 8 -12.12 -2.71 -18.51
CA ILE A 8 -11.23 -3.33 -17.54
C ILE A 8 -11.52 -4.83 -17.56
N ASN A 9 -10.49 -5.62 -17.89
CA ASN A 9 -10.58 -7.07 -17.98
C ASN A 9 -11.18 -7.62 -16.67
N SER A 10 -12.13 -8.55 -16.75
CA SER A 10 -12.82 -9.13 -15.59
C SER A 10 -11.83 -9.64 -14.52
N ARG A 11 -10.65 -10.12 -14.92
CA ARG A 11 -9.57 -10.52 -14.00
C ARG A 11 -9.05 -9.37 -13.13
N VAL A 12 -8.95 -8.16 -13.68
CA VAL A 12 -8.48 -6.98 -12.94
C VAL A 12 -9.51 -6.57 -11.90
N TRP A 13 -10.80 -6.64 -12.20
CA TRP A 13 -11.86 -6.41 -11.21
C TRP A 13 -11.81 -7.38 -10.05
N ILE A 14 -11.52 -8.66 -10.33
CA ILE A 14 -11.31 -9.67 -9.28
C ILE A 14 -10.13 -9.27 -8.38
N TYR A 15 -9.00 -8.87 -8.95
CA TYR A 15 -7.85 -8.42 -8.14
C TYR A 15 -8.16 -7.18 -7.30
N LEU A 16 -8.87 -6.20 -7.85
CA LEU A 16 -9.29 -4.99 -7.13
C LEU A 16 -10.22 -5.35 -5.95
N LEU A 17 -11.19 -6.24 -6.17
CA LEU A 17 -12.14 -6.67 -5.15
C LEU A 17 -11.46 -7.48 -4.04
N LEU A 18 -10.63 -8.46 -4.42
CA LEU A 18 -9.87 -9.27 -3.46
C LEU A 18 -8.92 -8.40 -2.62
N LEU A 19 -8.24 -7.44 -3.24
CA LEU A 19 -7.36 -6.52 -2.51
C LEU A 19 -8.15 -5.61 -1.57
N THR A 20 -9.33 -5.14 -1.98
CA THR A 20 -10.20 -4.32 -1.12
C THR A 20 -10.62 -5.09 0.13
N LEU A 21 -11.07 -6.34 -0.06
CA LEU A 21 -11.50 -7.20 1.04
C LEU A 21 -10.34 -7.58 1.95
N GLN A 22 -9.21 -8.00 1.37
CA GLN A 22 -8.02 -8.38 2.14
C GLN A 22 -7.50 -7.20 2.96
N TYR A 23 -7.34 -6.02 2.35
CA TYR A 23 -6.79 -4.86 3.03
C TYR A 23 -7.76 -4.31 4.09
N GLY A 24 -9.08 -4.44 3.86
CA GLY A 24 -10.11 -4.05 4.82
C GLY A 24 -10.24 -5.02 6.01
N ALA A 25 -10.02 -6.32 5.79
CA ALA A 25 -10.04 -7.32 6.85
C ALA A 25 -8.74 -7.36 7.67
N GLN A 26 -7.62 -6.91 7.10
CA GLN A 26 -6.31 -6.99 7.73
C GLN A 26 -6.25 -6.35 9.13
N PRO A 27 -6.78 -5.14 9.39
CA PRO A 27 -6.76 -4.56 10.74
C PRO A 27 -7.49 -5.41 11.77
N LEU A 28 -8.61 -6.03 11.38
CA LEU A 28 -9.39 -6.91 12.25
C LEU A 28 -8.63 -8.18 12.58
N PHE A 29 -8.01 -8.82 11.57
CA PHE A 29 -7.18 -10.00 11.79
C PHE A 29 -5.97 -9.70 12.67
N SER A 30 -5.27 -8.59 12.40
CA SER A 30 -4.14 -8.16 13.22
C SER A 30 -4.56 -7.94 14.67
N LYS A 31 -5.68 -7.23 14.91
CA LYS A 31 -6.17 -6.95 16.27
C LYS A 31 -6.63 -8.20 17.01
N ARG A 32 -7.23 -9.17 16.31
CA ARG A 32 -7.82 -10.37 16.93
C ARG A 32 -6.80 -11.48 17.18
N PHE A 33 -5.83 -11.63 16.28
CA PHE A 33 -4.94 -12.80 16.27
C PHE A 33 -3.48 -12.50 16.60
N ILE A 34 -3.02 -11.24 16.54
CA ILE A 34 -1.67 -10.87 16.98
C ILE A 34 -1.74 -10.48 18.47
N GLY A 35 -1.18 -11.34 19.32
CA GLY A 35 -0.99 -11.03 20.73
C GLY A 35 -0.07 -9.83 20.91
N LYS A 36 -0.28 -9.04 21.98
CA LYS A 36 0.55 -7.85 22.29
C LYS A 36 2.05 -8.18 22.48
N GLU A 37 2.33 -9.44 22.78
CA GLU A 37 3.68 -9.96 23.04
C GLU A 37 4.42 -10.35 21.76
N VAL A 38 3.73 -10.44 20.62
CA VAL A 38 4.36 -10.81 19.35
C VAL A 38 5.30 -9.70 18.89
N ILE A 39 6.54 -10.06 18.63
CA ILE A 39 7.55 -9.13 18.12
C ILE A 39 7.20 -8.76 16.68
N VAL A 40 6.90 -7.49 16.43
CA VAL A 40 6.41 -7.01 15.12
C VAL A 40 7.41 -7.34 14.00
N THR A 41 8.71 -7.11 14.22
CA THR A 41 9.73 -7.41 13.19
C THR A 41 9.78 -8.90 12.82
N SER A 42 9.55 -9.82 13.79
CA SER A 42 9.48 -11.26 13.49
C SER A 42 8.30 -11.59 12.57
N ALA A 43 7.11 -11.01 12.84
CA ALA A 43 5.91 -11.22 12.02
C ALA A 43 6.07 -10.64 10.61
N VAL A 44 6.75 -9.50 10.48
CA VAL A 44 7.06 -8.91 9.17
C VAL A 44 8.02 -9.80 8.39
N LEU A 45 9.10 -10.32 9.00
CA LEU A 45 10.05 -11.21 8.32
C LEU A 45 9.39 -12.51 7.83
N VAL A 46 8.52 -13.13 8.64
CA VAL A 46 7.76 -14.30 8.20
C VAL A 46 6.77 -13.95 7.09
N CYS A 47 6.16 -12.76 7.13
CA CYS A 47 5.32 -12.26 6.03
C CYS A 47 6.12 -12.10 4.72
N GLU A 48 7.33 -11.53 4.78
CA GLU A 48 8.22 -11.44 3.61
C GLU A 48 8.58 -12.83 3.08
N ALA A 49 8.92 -13.78 3.96
CA ALA A 49 9.18 -15.15 3.56
C ALA A 49 7.96 -15.82 2.90
N ALA A 50 6.77 -15.66 3.50
CA ALA A 50 5.51 -16.19 2.97
C ALA A 50 5.18 -15.59 1.59
N LYS A 51 5.45 -14.30 1.37
CA LYS A 51 5.31 -13.64 0.05
C LYS A 51 6.20 -14.30 -0.99
N VAL A 52 7.48 -14.53 -0.67
CA VAL A 52 8.44 -15.17 -1.58
C VAL A 52 7.97 -16.59 -1.93
N VAL A 53 7.60 -17.39 -0.93
CA VAL A 53 7.12 -18.77 -1.14
C VAL A 53 5.86 -18.78 -2.00
N CYS A 54 4.86 -17.95 -1.69
CA CYS A 54 3.63 -17.87 -2.47
C CYS A 54 3.89 -17.41 -3.91
N ALA A 55 4.75 -16.40 -4.10
CA ALA A 55 5.11 -15.92 -5.42
C ALA A 55 5.84 -16.99 -6.25
N LEU A 56 6.73 -17.78 -5.63
CA LEU A 56 7.41 -18.91 -6.29
C LEU A 56 6.43 -20.01 -6.69
N ILE A 57 5.46 -20.36 -5.82
CA ILE A 57 4.41 -21.35 -6.15
C ILE A 57 3.57 -20.87 -7.33
N LEU A 58 3.16 -19.59 -7.33
CA LEU A 58 2.39 -19.02 -8.44
C LEU A 58 3.19 -19.00 -9.76
N LEU A 59 4.47 -18.65 -9.70
CA LEU A 59 5.38 -18.73 -10.85
C LEU A 59 5.56 -20.17 -11.35
N ALA A 60 5.62 -21.15 -10.44
CA ALA A 60 5.69 -22.57 -10.78
C ALA A 60 4.45 -23.01 -11.55
N ASN A 61 3.27 -22.63 -11.05
CA ASN A 61 1.99 -22.96 -11.66
C ASN A 61 1.79 -22.31 -13.04
N GLU A 62 2.37 -21.14 -13.28
CA GLU A 62 2.38 -20.49 -14.60
C GLU A 62 3.40 -21.10 -15.58
N GLY A 63 4.22 -22.08 -15.14
CA GLY A 63 5.23 -22.74 -15.98
C GLY A 63 6.37 -21.81 -16.41
N SER A 64 6.47 -20.62 -15.82
CA SER A 64 7.39 -19.56 -16.26
C SER A 64 8.73 -19.55 -15.53
N LEU A 65 8.92 -20.38 -14.49
CA LEU A 65 10.13 -20.45 -13.67
C LEU A 65 11.43 -20.56 -14.48
N ARG A 66 11.46 -21.45 -15.48
CA ARG A 66 12.66 -21.73 -16.28
C ARG A 66 13.03 -20.56 -17.21
N ARG A 67 12.02 -19.86 -17.74
CA ARG A 67 12.21 -18.64 -18.54
C ARG A 67 12.66 -17.47 -17.66
N LEU A 68 12.14 -17.38 -16.44
CA LEU A 68 12.47 -16.34 -15.48
C LEU A 68 13.91 -16.45 -14.98
N PHE A 69 14.34 -17.66 -14.58
CA PHE A 69 15.72 -17.92 -14.13
C PHE A 69 16.74 -17.63 -15.24
N SER A 70 16.37 -17.88 -16.50
CA SER A 70 17.20 -17.58 -17.67
C SER A 70 17.25 -16.09 -18.02
N GLN A 71 16.24 -15.30 -17.62
CA GLN A 71 16.18 -13.84 -17.84
C GLN A 71 16.64 -13.03 -16.63
N TRP A 72 16.88 -13.71 -15.50
CA TRP A 72 17.25 -13.06 -14.25
C TRP A 72 18.69 -12.57 -14.33
N THR A 73 18.86 -11.26 -14.20
CA THR A 73 20.16 -10.61 -14.07
C THR A 73 20.14 -9.79 -12.78
N LEU A 74 21.15 -9.99 -11.93
CA LEU A 74 21.23 -9.34 -10.62
C LEU A 74 21.19 -7.81 -10.72
N ILE A 75 21.77 -7.26 -11.79
CA ILE A 75 21.81 -5.81 -12.06
C ILE A 75 20.46 -5.29 -12.58
N GLY A 76 19.78 -6.04 -13.45
CA GLY A 76 18.43 -5.69 -13.91
C GLY A 76 17.40 -5.75 -12.78
N SER A 77 17.55 -6.74 -11.91
CA SER A 77 16.78 -6.95 -10.69
C SER A 77 16.95 -5.81 -9.67
N LEU A 78 18.19 -5.44 -9.36
CA LEU A 78 18.48 -4.31 -8.45
C LEU A 78 18.00 -2.97 -9.01
N THR A 79 18.09 -2.75 -10.32
CA THR A 79 17.66 -1.48 -10.93
C THR A 79 16.14 -1.38 -11.07
N ALA A 80 15.45 -2.49 -11.38
CA ALA A 80 13.99 -2.51 -11.52
C ALA A 80 13.25 -2.52 -10.19
N SER A 81 13.75 -3.29 -9.21
CA SER A 81 13.08 -3.53 -7.93
C SER A 81 13.86 -2.98 -6.73
N GLY A 82 15.19 -2.97 -6.78
CA GLY A 82 16.00 -2.44 -5.67
C GLY A 82 15.76 -0.95 -5.39
N LEU A 83 15.59 -0.12 -6.43
CA LEU A 83 15.28 1.30 -6.26
C LEU A 83 13.90 1.52 -5.59
N PRO A 84 12.77 0.95 -6.08
CA PRO A 84 11.50 1.01 -5.37
C PRO A 84 11.57 0.45 -3.94
N ALA A 85 12.33 -0.63 -3.70
CA ALA A 85 12.46 -1.22 -2.36
C ALA A 85 13.14 -0.26 -1.38
N ALA A 86 14.25 0.36 -1.79
CA ALA A 86 14.96 1.34 -0.99
C ALA A 86 14.08 2.57 -0.69
N ILE A 87 13.33 3.04 -1.69
CA ILE A 87 12.40 4.17 -1.51
C ILE A 87 11.29 3.79 -0.52
N TYR A 88 10.70 2.59 -0.62
CA TYR A 88 9.67 2.14 0.33
C TYR A 88 10.22 1.95 1.75
N ALA A 89 11.45 1.45 1.90
CA ALA A 89 12.09 1.33 3.20
C ALA A 89 12.27 2.71 3.86
N LEU A 90 12.84 3.67 3.12
CA LEU A 90 13.01 5.05 3.59
C LEU A 90 11.66 5.71 3.91
N GLN A 91 10.68 5.56 3.02
CA GLN A 91 9.32 6.04 3.24
C GLN A 91 8.74 5.50 4.56
N ASN A 92 8.86 4.21 4.82
CA ASN A 92 8.32 3.59 6.03
C ASN A 92 8.99 4.13 7.30
N SER A 93 10.31 4.35 7.26
CA SER A 93 11.04 4.98 8.38
C SER A 93 10.55 6.41 8.63
N LEU A 94 10.39 7.22 7.58
CA LEU A 94 9.90 8.60 7.70
C LEU A 94 8.45 8.64 8.23
N LEU A 95 7.58 7.73 7.77
CA LEU A 95 6.22 7.61 8.30
C LEU A 95 6.19 7.27 9.79
N GLN A 96 7.06 6.36 10.25
CA GLN A 96 7.17 6.04 11.68
C GLN A 96 7.62 7.25 12.51
N ILE A 97 8.61 8.00 12.01
CA ILE A 97 9.09 9.23 12.67
C ILE A 97 7.93 10.23 12.78
N SER A 98 7.20 10.48 11.69
CA SER A 98 6.05 11.40 11.71
C SER A 98 4.91 10.93 12.62
N TYR A 99 4.58 9.64 12.61
CA TYR A 99 3.48 9.09 13.42
C TYR A 99 3.73 9.22 14.94
N ARG A 100 4.99 9.25 15.37
CA ARG A 100 5.37 9.47 16.78
C ARG A 100 5.31 10.95 17.15
N ASN A 101 5.49 11.85 16.18
CA ASN A 101 5.61 13.28 16.43
C ASN A 101 4.30 14.06 16.19
N LEU A 102 3.46 13.63 15.25
CA LEU A 102 2.17 14.24 14.92
C LEU A 102 1.00 13.60 15.68
N ASP A 103 -0.06 14.37 15.86
CA ASP A 103 -1.37 13.83 16.22
C ASP A 103 -1.97 13.02 15.04
N SER A 104 -2.93 12.16 15.36
CA SER A 104 -3.55 11.25 14.37
C SER A 104 -4.19 11.99 13.19
N LEU A 105 -4.78 13.16 13.43
CA LEU A 105 -5.49 13.92 12.41
C LEU A 105 -4.49 14.55 11.43
N THR A 106 -3.50 15.29 11.94
CA THR A 106 -2.47 15.93 11.11
C THR A 106 -1.69 14.90 10.31
N PHE A 107 -1.28 13.79 10.94
CA PHE A 107 -0.60 12.71 10.23
C PHE A 107 -1.44 12.15 9.09
N SER A 108 -2.73 11.91 9.34
CA SER A 108 -3.62 11.33 8.33
C SER A 108 -3.83 12.25 7.14
N ILE A 109 -4.07 13.55 7.38
CA ILE A 109 -4.22 14.54 6.32
C ILE A 109 -2.99 14.56 5.42
N LEU A 110 -1.81 14.68 6.02
CA LEU A 110 -0.56 14.78 5.27
C LEU A 110 -0.23 13.48 4.54
N ASN A 111 -0.45 12.32 5.16
CA ASN A 111 -0.16 11.02 4.54
C ASN A 111 -1.05 10.73 3.32
N GLN A 112 -2.29 11.26 3.25
CA GLN A 112 -3.14 11.05 2.08
C GLN A 112 -2.70 11.86 0.84
N THR A 113 -1.84 12.87 1.00
CA THR A 113 -1.24 13.60 -0.13
C THR A 113 -0.42 12.67 -1.05
N LYS A 114 -0.04 11.48 -0.59
CA LYS A 114 0.59 10.44 -1.42
C LYS A 114 -0.20 10.11 -2.68
N LEU A 115 -1.54 10.18 -2.65
CA LEU A 115 -2.39 9.90 -3.81
C LEU A 115 -2.20 10.96 -4.90
N PHE A 116 -2.05 12.22 -4.48
CA PHE A 116 -1.76 13.34 -5.37
C PHE A 116 -0.37 13.19 -6.00
N PHE A 117 0.67 12.90 -5.20
CA PHE A 117 2.02 12.64 -5.74
C PHE A 117 2.06 11.41 -6.65
N THR A 118 1.30 10.36 -6.34
CA THR A 118 1.19 9.17 -7.21
C THR A 118 0.63 9.58 -8.58
N ALA A 119 -0.41 10.41 -8.63
CA ALA A 119 -0.95 10.92 -9.89
C ALA A 119 0.08 11.75 -10.68
N ILE A 120 0.80 12.66 -10.02
CA ILE A 120 1.87 13.46 -10.64
C ILE A 120 2.97 12.56 -11.21
N PHE A 121 3.53 11.66 -10.42
CA PHE A 121 4.63 10.82 -10.90
C PHE A 121 4.17 9.81 -11.97
N THR A 122 2.92 9.35 -11.93
CA THR A 122 2.38 8.52 -13.01
C THR A 122 2.26 9.32 -14.31
N TYR A 123 1.89 10.60 -14.23
CA TYR A 123 1.93 11.51 -15.38
C TYR A 123 3.36 11.75 -15.89
N LEU A 124 4.31 12.05 -14.99
CA LEU A 124 5.69 12.37 -15.36
C LEU A 124 6.46 11.17 -15.92
N ILE A 125 6.35 9.99 -15.29
CA ILE A 125 7.14 8.81 -15.63
C ILE A 125 6.47 7.97 -16.73
N LEU A 126 5.15 7.79 -16.67
CA LEU A 126 4.42 6.95 -17.64
C LEU A 126 3.71 7.75 -18.72
N GLY A 127 3.72 9.09 -18.66
CA GLY A 127 3.00 9.94 -19.61
C GLY A 127 1.47 9.82 -19.51
N GLN A 128 0.94 9.18 -18.46
CA GLN A 128 -0.50 8.98 -18.31
C GLN A 128 -1.18 10.28 -17.92
N LYS A 129 -1.82 10.92 -18.89
CA LYS A 129 -2.59 12.14 -18.66
C LYS A 129 -3.90 11.83 -17.94
N GLN A 130 -4.34 12.77 -17.10
CA GLN A 130 -5.61 12.69 -16.39
C GLN A 130 -6.54 13.79 -16.86
N THR A 131 -7.83 13.50 -16.96
CA THR A 131 -8.85 14.52 -17.26
C THR A 131 -9.11 15.38 -16.03
N GLY A 132 -9.63 16.60 -16.21
CA GLY A 132 -10.04 17.44 -15.07
C GLY A 132 -11.06 16.76 -14.15
N GLN A 133 -11.92 15.89 -14.71
CA GLN A 133 -12.87 15.08 -13.94
C GLN A 133 -12.17 13.98 -13.13
N GLN A 134 -11.11 13.34 -13.67
CA GLN A 134 -10.31 12.38 -12.91
C GLN A 134 -9.53 13.04 -11.77
N VAL A 135 -9.03 14.27 -11.99
CA VAL A 135 -8.41 15.06 -10.92
C VAL A 135 -9.44 15.42 -9.85
N GLY A 136 -10.65 15.87 -10.24
CA GLY A 136 -11.75 16.09 -9.30
C GLY A 136 -12.13 14.84 -8.50
N ALA A 137 -12.19 13.68 -9.16
CA ALA A 137 -12.42 12.40 -8.49
C ALA A 137 -11.33 12.07 -7.47
N LEU A 138 -10.05 12.29 -7.82
CA LEU A 138 -8.94 12.09 -6.89
C LEU A 138 -9.02 13.02 -5.67
N THR A 139 -9.36 14.29 -5.88
CA THR A 139 -9.56 15.22 -4.76
C THR A 139 -10.68 14.74 -3.84
N LEU A 140 -11.82 14.32 -4.38
CA LEU A 140 -12.91 13.73 -3.60
C LEU A 140 -12.47 12.48 -2.82
N LEU A 141 -11.64 11.64 -3.45
CA LEU A 141 -11.11 10.43 -2.81
C LEU A 141 -10.20 10.78 -1.61
N ILE A 142 -9.32 11.78 -1.77
CA ILE A 142 -8.43 12.25 -0.71
C ILE A 142 -9.26 12.79 0.46
N ILE A 143 -10.29 13.60 0.19
CA ILE A 143 -11.19 14.13 1.22
C ILE A 143 -11.85 12.97 1.99
N ALA A 144 -12.39 11.98 1.27
CA ALA A 144 -13.02 10.82 1.91
C ALA A 144 -12.02 10.01 2.76
N ALA A 145 -10.80 9.81 2.26
CA ALA A 145 -9.75 9.09 2.97
C ALA A 145 -9.32 9.81 4.25
N VAL A 146 -9.24 11.14 4.20
CA VAL A 146 -9.00 11.97 5.39
C VAL A 146 -10.12 11.79 6.40
N LEU A 147 -11.39 11.96 6.00
CA LEU A 147 -12.55 11.80 6.88
C LEU A 147 -12.58 10.43 7.57
N LEU A 148 -12.32 9.35 6.82
CA LEU A 148 -12.25 7.99 7.38
C LEU A 148 -11.12 7.86 8.41
N SER A 149 -9.97 8.45 8.13
CA SER A 149 -8.82 8.41 9.04
C SER A 149 -9.06 9.23 10.32
N VAL A 150 -9.82 10.33 10.25
CA VAL A 150 -10.25 11.11 11.43
C VAL A 150 -11.13 10.28 12.34
N GLY A 151 -12.10 9.56 11.77
CA GLY A 151 -13.04 8.73 12.54
C GLY A 151 -12.37 7.58 13.30
N GLU A 152 -11.23 7.09 12.82
CA GLU A 152 -10.42 6.06 13.52
C GLU A 152 -9.42 6.67 14.53
N GLY A 153 -9.08 7.95 14.38
CA GLY A 153 -7.93 8.60 15.03
C GLY A 153 -8.20 9.35 16.34
N SER A 154 -9.45 9.40 16.83
CA SER A 154 -9.90 10.33 17.90
C SER A 154 -9.29 10.18 19.30
N ASN A 155 -8.19 9.45 19.51
CA ASN A 155 -7.69 9.11 20.85
C ASN A 155 -6.23 9.50 21.16
N LYS A 156 -5.61 10.42 20.41
CA LYS A 156 -4.30 10.98 20.79
C LYS A 156 -4.43 12.47 21.06
N GLY A 157 -4.55 12.82 22.35
CA GLY A 157 -4.50 14.20 22.81
C GLY A 157 -3.18 14.85 22.42
N ALA A 158 -3.24 16.07 21.91
CA ALA A 158 -2.08 16.90 21.60
C ALA A 158 -1.41 17.30 22.93
N GLY A 159 -0.48 16.48 23.42
CA GLY A 159 0.47 16.91 24.45
C GLY A 159 1.35 18.01 23.88
N GLY A 160 1.55 19.09 24.64
CA GLY A 160 2.28 20.30 24.23
C GLY A 160 3.70 20.02 23.75
N LYS A 161 3.83 19.66 22.47
CA LYS A 161 5.10 19.51 21.75
C LYS A 161 5.46 20.86 21.14
N ASN A 162 6.75 21.20 21.18
CA ASN A 162 7.28 22.41 20.56
C ASN A 162 6.94 22.44 19.05
N SER A 163 6.52 23.61 18.56
CA SER A 163 6.13 23.83 17.15
C SER A 163 7.20 23.38 16.16
N ASP A 164 8.47 23.63 16.47
CA ASP A 164 9.61 23.23 15.62
C ASP A 164 9.74 21.70 15.55
N GLN A 165 9.50 20.99 16.66
CA GLN A 165 9.55 19.54 16.68
C GLN A 165 8.43 18.92 15.85
N VAL A 166 7.21 19.48 15.94
CA VAL A 166 6.06 19.07 15.12
C VAL A 166 6.35 19.30 13.64
N LEU A 167 6.96 20.43 13.28
CA LEU A 167 7.31 20.76 11.91
C LEU A 167 8.42 19.84 11.36
N PHE A 168 9.57 19.79 12.01
CA PHE A 168 10.79 19.11 11.52
C PHE A 168 10.75 17.58 11.66
N TYR A 169 10.14 17.05 12.72
CA TYR A 169 10.05 15.60 12.95
C TYR A 169 8.66 15.04 12.65
N GLY A 170 7.68 15.89 12.39
CA GLY A 170 6.33 15.50 12.03
C GLY A 170 6.02 15.77 10.58
N ILE A 171 5.85 17.04 10.21
CA ILE A 171 5.32 17.49 8.91
C ILE A 171 6.29 17.22 7.76
N PHE A 172 7.56 17.63 7.88
CA PHE A 172 8.53 17.42 6.80
C PHE A 172 8.73 15.94 6.46
N PRO A 173 8.93 15.01 7.43
CA PRO A 173 9.13 13.61 7.10
C PRO A 173 7.91 12.96 6.43
N VAL A 174 6.68 13.31 6.82
CA VAL A 174 5.47 12.72 6.19
C VAL A 174 5.25 13.26 4.78
N MET A 175 5.61 14.52 4.52
CA MET A 175 5.57 15.09 3.19
C MET A 175 6.59 14.42 2.27
N ILE A 176 7.83 14.25 2.73
CA ILE A 176 8.87 13.52 2.00
C ILE A 176 8.42 12.07 1.77
N ALA A 177 7.89 11.40 2.79
CA ALA A 177 7.35 10.05 2.68
C ALA A 177 6.22 9.95 1.63
N SER A 178 5.35 10.95 1.56
CA SER A 178 4.24 10.99 0.59
C SER A 178 4.74 11.17 -0.84
N VAL A 179 5.77 12.00 -1.05
CA VAL A 179 6.47 12.14 -2.34
C VAL A 179 7.12 10.81 -2.74
N LEU A 180 7.90 10.22 -1.84
CA LEU A 180 8.58 8.93 -2.05
C LEU A 180 7.58 7.80 -2.34
N SER A 181 6.43 7.78 -1.69
CA SER A 181 5.33 6.84 -1.94
C SER A 181 4.82 6.91 -3.37
N GLY A 182 4.57 8.14 -3.84
CA GLY A 182 4.12 8.39 -5.21
C GLY A 182 5.16 7.94 -6.23
N LEU A 183 6.44 8.26 -5.97
CA LEU A 183 7.57 7.88 -6.81
C LEU A 183 7.78 6.35 -6.84
N ALA A 184 7.80 5.68 -5.69
CA ALA A 184 7.95 4.23 -5.64
C ALA A 184 6.79 3.53 -6.36
N SER A 185 5.55 4.00 -6.17
CA SER A 185 4.39 3.40 -6.81
C SER A 185 4.42 3.56 -8.33
N SER A 186 4.84 4.71 -8.86
CA SER A 186 4.96 4.93 -10.30
C SER A 186 6.15 4.18 -10.90
N LEU A 187 7.28 4.05 -10.19
CA LEU A 187 8.40 3.21 -10.61
C LEU A 187 8.01 1.73 -10.67
N CYS A 188 7.26 1.22 -9.68
CA CYS A 188 6.73 -0.15 -9.73
C CYS A 188 5.81 -0.37 -10.92
N GLN A 189 4.94 0.61 -11.19
CA GLN A 189 4.05 0.57 -12.34
C GLN A 189 4.85 0.60 -13.66
N TRP A 190 5.86 1.46 -13.77
CA TRP A 190 6.73 1.56 -14.94
C TRP A 190 7.51 0.26 -15.19
N ALA A 191 8.14 -0.30 -14.15
CA ALA A 191 8.86 -1.57 -14.25
C ALA A 191 7.93 -2.71 -14.73
N SER A 192 6.72 -2.79 -14.18
CA SER A 192 5.77 -3.84 -14.55
C SER A 192 5.16 -3.63 -15.95
N GLN A 193 4.71 -2.42 -16.28
CA GLN A 193 3.94 -2.15 -17.49
C GLN A 193 4.80 -1.90 -18.73
N VAL A 194 5.92 -1.18 -18.55
CA VAL A 194 6.82 -0.73 -19.62
C VAL A 194 7.97 -1.71 -19.82
N LYS A 195 8.69 -2.07 -18.75
CA LYS A 195 9.79 -3.05 -18.83
C LYS A 195 9.31 -4.50 -18.88
N LYS A 196 7.99 -4.73 -18.82
CA LYS A 196 7.35 -6.06 -18.78
C LYS A 196 7.95 -6.95 -17.69
N HIS A 197 8.44 -6.33 -16.61
CA HIS A 197 8.97 -7.06 -15.47
C HIS A 197 7.83 -7.78 -14.77
N THR A 198 7.99 -9.07 -14.50
CA THR A 198 6.90 -9.87 -13.94
C THR A 198 6.58 -9.41 -12.52
N SER A 199 5.29 -9.21 -12.22
CA SER A 199 4.84 -8.73 -10.90
C SER A 199 5.28 -9.64 -9.74
N TYR A 200 5.31 -10.96 -9.96
CA TYR A 200 5.75 -11.92 -8.96
C TYR A 200 7.26 -11.81 -8.70
N LEU A 201 8.06 -11.66 -9.75
CA LEU A 201 9.50 -11.44 -9.62
C LEU A 201 9.80 -10.15 -8.88
N MET A 202 9.10 -9.07 -9.24
CA MET A 202 9.19 -7.81 -8.52
C MET A 202 8.86 -8.00 -7.03
N THR A 203 7.81 -8.76 -6.71
CA THR A 203 7.43 -9.03 -5.31
C THR A 203 8.54 -9.79 -4.57
N ILE A 204 9.13 -10.83 -5.19
CA ILE A 204 10.22 -11.61 -4.60
C ILE A 204 11.43 -10.71 -4.31
N GLU A 205 11.87 -9.91 -5.28
CA GLU A 205 13.04 -9.04 -5.15
C GLU A 205 12.84 -7.97 -4.08
N MET A 206 11.68 -7.32 -4.07
CA MET A 206 11.30 -6.34 -3.05
C MET A 206 11.26 -6.97 -1.66
N SER A 207 10.75 -8.19 -1.54
CA SER A 207 10.71 -8.92 -0.27
C SER A 207 12.10 -9.36 0.21
N ILE A 208 13.00 -9.75 -0.69
CA ILE A 208 14.39 -10.08 -0.33
C ILE A 208 15.11 -8.83 0.15
N VAL A 209 15.05 -7.73 -0.60
CA VAL A 209 15.70 -6.46 -0.23
C VAL A 209 15.09 -5.92 1.08
N GLY A 210 13.77 -6.00 1.24
CA GLY A 210 13.09 -5.62 2.48
C GLY A 210 13.53 -6.46 3.68
N SER A 211 13.64 -7.78 3.50
CA SER A 211 14.12 -8.68 4.55
C SER A 211 15.56 -8.36 4.95
N LEU A 212 16.45 -8.11 3.99
CA LEU A 212 17.84 -7.70 4.25
C LEU A 212 17.91 -6.39 5.04
N CYS A 213 17.07 -5.41 4.69
CA CYS A 213 16.97 -4.14 5.41
C CYS A 213 16.47 -4.32 6.86
N LEU A 214 15.50 -5.21 7.06
CA LEU A 214 14.99 -5.55 8.39
C LEU A 214 16.04 -6.29 9.22
N PHE A 215 16.75 -7.27 8.63
CA PHE A 215 17.85 -7.97 9.30
C PHE A 215 18.97 -7.01 9.70
N ALA A 216 19.34 -6.07 8.84
CA ALA A 216 20.32 -5.04 9.18
C ALA A 216 19.82 -4.14 10.34
N SER A 217 18.52 -3.84 10.36
CA SER A 217 17.89 -3.03 11.42
C SER A 217 17.80 -3.77 12.76
N LEU A 218 17.67 -5.11 12.75
CA LEU A 218 17.62 -5.93 13.97
C LEU A 218 18.90 -5.85 14.82
N TYR A 219 20.05 -5.50 14.24
CA TYR A 219 21.29 -5.44 15.01
C TYR A 219 21.29 -4.32 16.06
N LYS A 220 20.53 -3.25 15.85
CA LYS A 220 20.46 -2.08 16.75
C LYS A 220 19.06 -1.79 17.31
N SER A 221 18.04 -2.56 16.93
CA SER A 221 16.66 -2.27 17.30
C SER A 221 16.25 -2.97 18.61
N PRO A 222 15.29 -2.38 19.36
CA PRO A 222 14.69 -3.01 20.54
C PRO A 222 14.08 -4.38 20.22
N ASP A 223 13.50 -4.53 19.03
CA ASP A 223 12.95 -5.78 18.53
C ASP A 223 14.05 -6.86 18.38
N GLY A 224 15.26 -6.48 18.00
CA GLY A 224 16.40 -7.40 17.91
C GLY A 224 16.90 -7.88 19.26
N GLU A 225 16.92 -6.99 20.27
CA GLU A 225 17.20 -7.41 21.66
C GLU A 225 16.12 -8.36 22.18
N ALA A 226 14.85 -8.07 21.90
CA ALA A 226 13.73 -8.93 22.28
C ALA A 226 13.85 -10.32 21.63
N ILE A 227 14.19 -10.40 20.33
CA ILE A 227 14.43 -11.67 19.63
C ILE A 227 15.61 -12.44 20.25
N ARG A 228 16.70 -11.76 20.63
CA ARG A 228 17.86 -12.39 21.27
C ARG A 228 17.56 -12.93 22.67
N LYS A 229 16.69 -12.25 23.43
CA LYS A 229 16.33 -12.63 24.80
C LYS A 229 15.25 -13.70 24.86
N HIS A 230 14.21 -13.58 24.03
CA HIS A 230 12.99 -14.39 24.12
C HIS A 230 12.83 -15.41 22.97
N GLY A 231 13.67 -15.31 21.95
CA GLY A 231 13.59 -16.12 20.74
C GLY A 231 12.73 -15.48 19.64
N PHE A 232 12.91 -15.96 18.41
CA PHE A 232 12.27 -15.40 17.22
C PHE A 232 10.74 -15.56 17.21
N PHE A 233 10.23 -16.69 17.70
CA PHE A 233 8.80 -17.02 17.72
C PHE A 233 8.13 -16.72 19.08
N TYR A 234 8.65 -15.74 19.82
CA TYR A 234 8.07 -15.38 21.10
C TYR A 234 6.65 -14.82 20.96
N GLY A 235 5.71 -15.37 21.74
CA GLY A 235 4.29 -14.97 21.70
C GLY A 235 3.52 -15.46 20.48
N TRP A 236 4.13 -16.29 19.61
CA TRP A 236 3.45 -16.82 18.43
C TRP A 236 2.45 -17.91 18.81
N THR A 237 1.31 -17.88 18.13
CA THR A 237 0.29 -18.92 18.21
C THR A 237 -0.07 -19.35 16.79
N LEU A 238 -0.70 -20.50 16.60
CA LEU A 238 -1.14 -20.92 15.25
C LEU A 238 -2.02 -19.85 14.58
N TRP A 239 -2.76 -19.08 15.39
CA TRP A 239 -3.60 -17.99 14.93
C TRP A 239 -2.82 -16.77 14.42
N THR A 240 -1.58 -16.53 14.86
CA THR A 240 -0.76 -15.42 14.34
C THR A 240 -0.39 -15.61 12.87
N LEU A 241 -0.48 -16.84 12.35
CA LEU A 241 -0.26 -17.11 10.93
C LEU A 241 -1.37 -16.55 10.04
N VAL A 242 -2.61 -16.41 10.54
CA VAL A 242 -3.75 -15.90 9.77
C VAL A 242 -3.48 -14.47 9.24
N PRO A 243 -3.16 -13.47 10.08
CA PRO A 243 -2.85 -12.13 9.60
C PRO A 243 -1.55 -12.07 8.79
N VAL A 244 -0.57 -12.95 9.05
CA VAL A 244 0.70 -13.01 8.31
C VAL A 244 0.46 -13.50 6.87
N VAL A 245 -0.26 -14.62 6.69
CA VAL A 245 -0.61 -15.17 5.38
C VAL A 245 -1.54 -14.21 4.63
N SER A 246 -2.55 -13.65 5.30
CA SER A 246 -3.43 -12.63 4.73
C SER A 246 -2.64 -11.43 4.21
N ASN A 247 -1.67 -10.92 4.99
CA ASN A 247 -0.83 -9.80 4.57
C ASN A 247 0.07 -10.18 3.38
N ALA A 248 0.58 -11.41 3.35
CA ALA A 248 1.39 -11.88 2.23
C ALA A 248 0.58 -11.94 0.93
N VAL A 249 -0.64 -12.48 0.98
CA VAL A 249 -1.58 -12.47 -0.15
C VAL A 249 -1.90 -11.03 -0.58
N GLY A 250 -2.14 -10.14 0.39
CA GLY A 250 -2.33 -8.72 0.15
C GLY A 250 -1.18 -8.07 -0.61
N GLY A 251 0.06 -8.34 -0.21
CA GLY A 251 1.25 -7.84 -0.88
C GLY A 251 1.37 -8.29 -2.34
N ILE A 252 1.06 -9.56 -2.63
CA ILE A 252 1.03 -10.09 -4.00
C ILE A 252 -0.08 -9.40 -4.81
N LEU A 253 -1.27 -9.25 -4.23
CA LEU A 253 -2.38 -8.54 -4.86
C LEU A 253 -2.05 -7.07 -5.14
N VAL A 254 -1.32 -6.39 -4.25
CA VAL A 254 -0.80 -5.02 -4.48
C VAL A 254 0.09 -4.98 -5.70
N GLY A 255 1.00 -5.95 -5.85
CA GLY A 255 1.84 -6.09 -7.05
C GLY A 255 0.99 -6.25 -8.31
N LEU A 256 0.06 -7.21 -8.30
CA LEU A 256 -0.81 -7.52 -9.43
C LEU A 256 -1.70 -6.33 -9.84
N VAL A 257 -2.29 -5.64 -8.87
CA VAL A 257 -3.09 -4.43 -9.11
C VAL A 257 -2.23 -3.30 -9.65
N THR A 258 -1.01 -3.10 -9.11
CA THR A 258 -0.09 -2.08 -9.63
C THR A 258 0.31 -2.38 -11.08
N ALA A 259 0.59 -3.65 -11.39
CA ALA A 259 0.94 -4.10 -12.73
C ALA A 259 -0.22 -3.95 -13.73
N HIS A 260 -1.45 -4.34 -13.37
CA HIS A 260 -2.56 -4.42 -14.31
C HIS A 260 -3.49 -3.21 -14.32
N ALA A 261 -3.63 -2.51 -13.19
CA ALA A 261 -4.55 -1.39 -13.01
C ALA A 261 -3.86 -0.05 -12.77
N GLY A 262 -2.60 -0.07 -12.30
CA GLY A 262 -1.79 1.12 -12.02
C GLY A 262 -1.89 1.61 -10.58
N GLY A 263 -0.94 2.47 -10.20
CA GLY A 263 -0.79 2.99 -8.83
C GLY A 263 -1.96 3.87 -8.37
N VAL A 264 -2.58 4.61 -9.28
CA VAL A 264 -3.73 5.47 -8.96
C VAL A 264 -4.95 4.63 -8.56
N ARG A 265 -5.30 3.60 -9.34
CA ARG A 265 -6.43 2.69 -9.02
C ARG A 265 -6.18 1.89 -7.75
N LYS A 266 -4.94 1.51 -7.47
CA LYS A 266 -4.54 0.95 -6.15
C LYS A 266 -4.94 1.90 -5.01
N GLY A 267 -4.75 3.21 -5.20
CA GLY A 267 -5.20 4.23 -4.24
C GLY A 267 -6.70 4.16 -3.93
N PHE A 268 -7.54 4.06 -4.96
CA PHE A 268 -9.00 3.89 -4.80
C PHE A 268 -9.36 2.62 -4.02
N VAL A 269 -8.67 1.52 -4.29
CA VAL A 269 -8.87 0.25 -3.56
C VAL A 269 -8.51 0.41 -2.08
N ILE A 270 -7.38 1.04 -1.76
CA ILE A 270 -6.95 1.24 -0.37
C ILE A 270 -7.95 2.11 0.39
N VAL A 271 -8.47 3.18 -0.22
CA VAL A 271 -9.48 4.03 0.44
C VAL A 271 -10.82 3.31 0.59
N SER A 272 -11.23 2.51 -0.40
CA SER A 272 -12.43 1.67 -0.29
C SER A 272 -12.28 0.59 0.78
N ALA A 273 -11.08 0.07 0.96
CA ALA A 273 -10.77 -0.91 2.01
C ALA A 273 -10.97 -0.32 3.41
N LEU A 274 -10.73 0.98 3.62
CA LEU A 274 -11.03 1.65 4.90
C LEU A 274 -12.54 1.61 5.23
N LEU A 275 -13.41 1.76 4.22
CA LEU A 275 -14.86 1.59 4.41
C LEU A 275 -15.19 0.14 4.80
N VAL A 276 -14.55 -0.84 4.16
CA VAL A 276 -14.72 -2.26 4.52
C VAL A 276 -14.23 -2.52 5.94
N THR A 277 -13.10 -1.94 6.35
CA THR A 277 -12.62 -2.02 7.74
C THR A 277 -13.68 -1.51 8.72
N ALA A 278 -14.24 -0.32 8.47
CA ALA A 278 -15.26 0.25 9.34
C ALA A 278 -16.53 -0.62 9.42
N LEU A 279 -16.97 -1.17 8.30
CA LEU A 279 -18.11 -2.11 8.25
C LEU A 279 -17.83 -3.40 9.01
N LEU A 280 -16.64 -3.99 8.83
CA LEU A 280 -16.26 -5.21 9.55
C LEU A 280 -16.15 -4.95 11.06
N GLN A 281 -15.59 -3.81 11.47
CA GLN A 281 -15.56 -3.43 12.89
C GLN A 281 -16.97 -3.22 13.46
N PHE A 282 -17.91 -2.68 12.68
CA PHE A 282 -19.30 -2.57 13.12
C PHE A 282 -19.96 -3.94 13.31
N VAL A 283 -19.78 -4.86 12.35
CA VAL A 283 -20.39 -6.19 12.39
C VAL A 283 -19.80 -7.07 13.50
N PHE A 284 -18.47 -7.07 13.67
CA PHE A 284 -17.78 -8.00 14.57
C PHE A 284 -17.47 -7.43 15.96
N ASP A 285 -17.15 -6.13 16.06
CA ASP A 285 -16.81 -5.49 17.34
C ASP A 285 -17.99 -4.65 17.90
N SER A 286 -19.16 -4.66 17.24
CA SER A 286 -20.35 -3.85 17.59
C SER A 286 -20.07 -2.35 17.77
N LYS A 287 -19.00 -1.84 17.15
CA LYS A 287 -18.63 -0.42 17.22
C LYS A 287 -19.40 0.36 16.15
N PRO A 288 -20.30 1.30 16.52
CA PRO A 288 -21.07 2.04 15.52
C PRO A 288 -20.13 2.77 14.54
N PRO A 289 -20.43 2.76 13.23
CA PRO A 289 -19.63 3.48 12.26
C PRO A 289 -19.65 4.97 12.60
N SER A 290 -18.48 5.59 12.63
CA SER A 290 -18.35 7.03 12.88
C SER A 290 -19.20 7.84 11.89
N VAL A 291 -19.71 8.99 12.31
CA VAL A 291 -20.42 9.94 11.43
C VAL A 291 -19.56 10.28 10.20
N PHE A 292 -18.24 10.35 10.37
CA PHE A 292 -17.30 10.55 9.27
C PHE A 292 -17.33 9.42 8.23
N CYS A 293 -17.57 8.17 8.65
CA CYS A 293 -17.72 7.03 7.73
C CYS A 293 -18.99 7.13 6.90
N LEU A 294 -20.11 7.57 7.51
CA LEU A 294 -21.37 7.76 6.80
C LEU A 294 -21.28 8.85 5.73
N VAL A 295 -20.55 9.93 6.02
CA VAL A 295 -20.29 11.00 5.04
C VAL A 295 -19.27 10.54 3.98
N ALA A 296 -18.24 9.79 4.35
CA ALA A 296 -17.21 9.36 3.40
C ALA A 296 -17.73 8.35 2.36
N LEU A 297 -18.71 7.51 2.70
CA LEU A 297 -19.26 6.49 1.80
C LEU A 297 -19.76 7.07 0.46
N PRO A 298 -20.69 8.05 0.42
CA PRO A 298 -21.13 8.66 -0.84
C PRO A 298 -20.00 9.37 -1.59
N LEU A 299 -19.02 9.93 -0.89
CA LEU A 299 -17.86 10.57 -1.52
C LEU A 299 -16.99 9.54 -2.27
N VAL A 300 -16.67 8.40 -1.64
CA VAL A 300 -15.90 7.32 -2.29
C VAL A 300 -16.66 6.78 -3.49
N MET A 301 -17.96 6.51 -3.35
CA MET A 301 -18.78 5.99 -4.45
C MET A 301 -18.85 6.96 -5.62
N SER A 302 -19.06 8.25 -5.35
CA SER A 302 -19.07 9.30 -6.37
C SER A 302 -17.72 9.44 -7.06
N SER A 303 -16.63 9.42 -6.28
CA SER A 303 -15.27 9.50 -6.80
C SER A 303 -14.95 8.32 -7.74
N ILE A 304 -15.26 7.09 -7.34
CA ILE A 304 -15.07 5.89 -8.18
C ILE A 304 -15.88 6.00 -9.47
N TYR A 305 -17.15 6.40 -9.35
CA TYR A 305 -18.05 6.55 -10.50
C TYR A 305 -17.52 7.58 -11.51
N VAL A 306 -17.12 8.77 -11.05
CA VAL A 306 -16.57 9.82 -11.91
C VAL A 306 -15.26 9.35 -12.56
N TYR A 307 -14.37 8.73 -11.79
CA TYR A 307 -13.08 8.26 -12.31
C TYR A 307 -13.24 7.19 -13.41
N GLN A 308 -14.23 6.31 -13.28
CA GLN A 308 -14.50 5.25 -14.27
C GLN A 308 -15.28 5.74 -15.48
N LYS A 309 -16.21 6.68 -15.30
CA LYS A 309 -17.05 7.20 -16.39
C LYS A 309 -16.27 8.08 -17.35
N TYR A 310 -15.24 8.77 -16.86
CA TYR A 310 -14.48 9.74 -17.65
C TYR A 310 -13.00 9.34 -17.78
N PRO A 311 -12.70 8.20 -18.43
CA PRO A 311 -11.32 7.80 -18.70
C PRO A 311 -10.65 8.84 -19.61
N TYR A 312 -9.35 9.06 -19.43
CA TYR A 312 -8.58 9.87 -20.34
C TYR A 312 -8.54 9.24 -21.73
N VAL A 313 -9.18 9.89 -22.70
CA VAL A 313 -9.06 9.56 -24.12
C VAL A 313 -8.03 10.50 -24.73
N ALA A 314 -6.91 9.97 -25.21
CA ALA A 314 -5.94 10.77 -25.93
C ALA A 314 -6.62 11.37 -27.17
N ARG A 315 -6.59 12.70 -27.33
CA ARG A 315 -6.99 13.33 -28.59
C ARG A 315 -6.08 12.76 -29.68
N LYS A 316 -6.66 12.11 -30.70
CA LYS A 316 -5.93 11.82 -31.94
C LYS A 316 -5.41 13.16 -32.45
N LYS A 317 -4.11 13.24 -32.73
CA LYS A 317 -3.59 14.32 -33.58
C LYS A 317 -4.28 14.14 -34.92
N GLU A 318 -5.04 15.14 -35.35
CA GLU A 318 -5.37 15.29 -36.75
C GLU A 318 -4.07 15.73 -37.41
N ASP A 319 -3.48 14.81 -38.20
CA ASP A 319 -2.39 15.12 -39.11
C ASP A 319 -2.95 15.83 -40.35
#